data_AF-B0KIZ5-F1
#
_entry.id   AF-B0KIZ5-F1
#
_cell.length_a   1.000
_cell.length_b   1.000
_cell.length_c   1.000
_cell.angle_alpha   90.00
_cell.angle_beta   90.00
_cell.angle_gamma   90.00
#
_symmetry.space_group_name_H-M   'P 1'
#
loop_
_entity.id
_entity.type
_entity.pdbx_description
1 polymer ?
#
loop_
_entity_poly.entity_id
_entity_poly.type
_entity_poly.pdbx_seq_one_letter_code
_entity_poly.pdbx_strand_id
1 'polypeptide(L)' 'MPQARDGSTFSPALKKAGGFTVGRKGSEQKIEHYPDALAYLRSQPSAHWRRPNAEGNWGIVSAVRWININEA' A
#
# COMPACT_ATOMS: atom_id res chain seq x y z
N MET A 1 -1.01 9.88 -1.57
CA MET A 1 -1.27 8.45 -1.85
C MET A 1 -0.09 7.85 -2.59
N PRO A 2 0.53 6.77 -2.08
CA PRO A 2 1.65 6.12 -2.77
C PRO A 2 1.16 5.35 -4.00
N GLN A 3 1.92 5.44 -5.08
CA GLN A 3 1.70 4.73 -6.33
C GLN A 3 2.90 3.85 -6.68
N ALA A 4 2.63 2.62 -7.07
CA ALA A 4 3.60 1.65 -7.54
C ALA A 4 3.88 1.81 -9.05
N ARG A 5 4.95 1.19 -9.53
CA ARG A 5 5.36 1.23 -10.93
C ARG A 5 4.28 0.75 -11.91
N ASP A 6 3.47 -0.21 -11.47
CA ASP A 6 2.37 -0.81 -12.23
C ASP A 6 1.09 0.07 -12.25
N GLY A 7 1.19 1.35 -11.85
CA GLY A 7 0.06 2.28 -11.76
C GLY A 7 -0.85 2.06 -10.55
N SER A 8 -0.73 0.92 -9.86
CA SER A 8 -1.51 0.61 -8.66
C SER A 8 -1.22 1.58 -7.50
N THR A 9 -2.26 2.03 -6.84
CA THR A 9 -2.17 2.97 -5.71
C THR A 9 -2.61 2.31 -4.41
N PHE A 10 -2.00 2.70 -3.29
CA PHE A 10 -2.49 2.28 -1.99
C PHE A 10 -3.76 3.07 -1.63
N SER A 11 -4.92 2.46 -1.79
CA SER A 11 -6.23 3.07 -1.52
C SER A 11 -7.04 2.24 -0.51
N PRO A 12 -8.10 2.81 0.10
CA PRO A 12 -8.95 2.08 1.05
C PRO A 12 -9.60 0.82 0.47
N ALA A 13 -9.73 0.73 -0.86
CA ALA A 13 -10.25 -0.43 -1.56
C ALA A 13 -9.37 -1.69 -1.42
N LEU A 14 -8.12 -1.55 -0.98
CA LEU A 14 -7.20 -2.68 -0.75
C LEU A 14 -7.43 -3.39 0.60
N LYS A 15 -8.43 -2.96 1.40
CA LYS A 15 -8.74 -3.57 2.69
C LYS A 15 -9.21 -5.02 2.49
N LYS A 16 -8.52 -5.99 3.11
CA LYS A 16 -9.02 -7.37 3.26
C LYS A 16 -9.72 -7.55 4.61
N ALA A 17 -10.32 -8.73 4.82
CA ALA A 17 -11.04 -9.12 6.03
C ALA A 17 -10.28 -8.98 7.36
N GLY A 18 -8.99 -8.63 7.35
CA GLY A 18 -8.31 -8.19 8.58
C GLY A 18 -7.32 -7.05 8.38
N GLY A 19 -7.56 -6.16 7.42
CA GLY A 19 -6.79 -4.93 7.24
C GLY A 19 -5.90 -4.91 5.99
N PHE A 20 -4.98 -3.94 6.01
CA PHE A 20 -3.98 -3.65 5.00
C PHE A 20 -2.67 -4.34 5.36
N THR A 21 -2.09 -5.07 4.41
CA THR A 21 -0.75 -5.65 4.58
C THR A 21 0.28 -4.70 4.00
N VAL A 22 1.11 -4.13 4.88
CA VAL A 22 2.14 -3.12 4.58
C VAL A 22 3.50 -3.59 5.09
N GLY A 23 4.60 -3.11 4.52
CA GLY A 23 5.95 -3.53 4.88
C GLY A 23 6.64 -4.39 3.81
N ARG A 24 7.96 -4.51 3.95
CA ARG A 24 8.81 -5.28 3.03
C ARG A 24 8.51 -6.77 3.17
N LYS A 25 8.80 -7.55 2.13
CA LYS A 25 8.75 -9.01 2.19
C LYS A 25 9.56 -9.52 3.41
N GLY A 26 8.91 -10.25 4.31
CA GLY A 26 9.53 -10.74 5.55
C GLY A 26 9.42 -9.81 6.77
N SER A 27 8.91 -8.58 6.60
CA SER A 27 8.57 -7.64 7.68
C SER A 27 7.19 -7.05 7.45
N GLU A 28 6.28 -7.86 6.92
CA GLU A 28 4.90 -7.49 6.64
C GLU A 28 4.13 -7.30 7.95
N GLN A 29 3.49 -6.15 8.11
CA GLN A 29 2.57 -5.82 9.17
C GLN A 29 1.15 -5.73 8.63
N LYS A 30 0.20 -6.18 9.44
CA LYS A 30 -1.22 -6.10 9.14
C LYS A 30 -1.83 -4.99 10.00
N ILE A 31 -2.31 -3.94 9.36
CA ILE A 31 -2.87 -2.77 10.02
C ILE A 31 -4.33 -2.63 9.59
N GLU A 32 -5.25 -2.57 10.54
CA GLU A 32 -6.69 -2.59 10.24
C GLU A 32 -7.19 -1.29 9.61
N HIS A 33 -6.70 -0.17 10.13
CA HIS A 33 -7.12 1.17 9.74
C HIS A 33 -6.25 1.71 8.61
N TYR A 34 -6.90 2.25 7.58
CA TYR A 34 -6.23 2.88 6.45
C TYR A 34 -5.28 4.03 6.85
N PRO A 35 -5.68 5.00 7.70
CA PRO A 35 -4.80 6.11 8.07
C PRO A 35 -3.53 5.63 8.79
N ASP A 36 -3.64 4.65 9.69
CA ASP A 36 -2.49 4.04 10.38
C ASP A 36 -1.57 3.31 9.39
N ALA A 37 -2.15 2.56 8.44
CA ALA A 37 -1.38 1.88 7.41
C ALA A 37 -0.64 2.87 6.51
N LEU A 38 -1.29 3.97 6.15
CA LEU A 38 -0.69 5.04 5.36
C LEU A 38 0.42 5.76 6.13
N ALA A 39 0.21 6.03 7.43
CA ALA A 39 1.22 6.62 8.30
C ALA A 39 2.45 5.70 8.43
N TYR A 40 2.23 4.40 8.62
CA TYR A 40 3.30 3.41 8.62
C TYR A 40 4.11 3.43 7.31
N LEU A 41 3.42 3.40 6.16
CA LEU A 41 4.08 3.47 4.85
C LEU A 41 4.92 4.75 4.67
N ARG A 42 4.48 5.89 5.20
CA ARG A 42 5.22 7.16 5.17
C ARG A 42 6.43 7.16 6.10
N SER A 43 6.36 6.43 7.22
CA SER A 43 7.47 6.30 8.17
C SER A 43 8.57 5.36 7.68
N GLN A 44 8.24 4.44 6.76
CA GLN A 44 9.23 3.55 6.16
C GLN A 44 10.06 4.25 5.07
N PRO A 45 11.36 3.91 4.92
CA PRO A 45 12.22 4.47 3.85
C PRO A 45 11.73 4.08 2.46
N SER A 46 10.95 3.01 2.36
CA SER A 46 10.28 2.60 1.13
C SER A 46 8.93 2.00 1.50
N ALA A 47 7.86 2.61 1.01
CA ALA A 47 6.51 2.15 1.22
C ALA A 47 6.27 0.87 0.41
N HIS A 48 5.90 -0.22 1.09
CA HIS A 48 5.59 -1.50 0.47
C HIS A 48 4.22 -1.97 0.94
N TRP A 49 3.37 -2.47 0.05
CA TRP A 49 2.06 -3.01 0.42
C TRP A 49 1.64 -4.14 -0.51
N ARG A 50 0.67 -4.95 -0.08
CA ARG A 50 0.07 -5.96 -0.95
C ARG A 50 -1.13 -5.42 -1.72
N ARG A 51 -1.23 -5.82 -2.99
CA ARG A 51 -2.35 -5.52 -3.89
C ARG A 51 -2.69 -6.75 -4.74
N PRO A 52 -3.92 -6.89 -5.25
CA PRO A 52 -4.25 -7.88 -6.29
C PRO A 52 -3.70 -7.44 -7.66
N ASN A 53 -3.08 -8.36 -8.40
CA ASN A 53 -2.71 -8.15 -9.80
C ASN A 53 -3.91 -8.44 -10.73
N ALA A 54 -3.72 -8.30 -12.04
CA ALA A 54 -4.76 -8.56 -13.06
C ALA A 54 -5.31 -10.01 -13.02
N GLU A 55 -4.53 -10.95 -12.49
CA GLU A 55 -4.91 -12.37 -12.34
C GLU A 55 -5.56 -12.66 -10.97
N GLY A 56 -5.76 -11.64 -10.12
CA GLY A 56 -6.30 -11.78 -8.76
C GLY A 56 -5.28 -12.21 -7.70
N ASN A 57 -4.02 -12.41 -8.07
CA ASN A 57 -2.94 -12.80 -7.16
C ASN A 57 -2.44 -11.60 -6.33
N TRP A 58 -2.22 -11.82 -5.03
CA TRP A 58 -1.79 -10.76 -4.12
C TRP A 58 -0.27 -10.68 -3.98
N GLY A 59 0.33 -9.74 -4.69
CA GLY A 59 1.77 -9.44 -4.64
C GLY A 59 2.11 -8.22 -3.80
N ILE A 60 3.35 -8.17 -3.29
CA ILE A 60 3.91 -6.97 -2.66
C ILE A 60 4.43 -6.05 -3.77
N VAL A 61 4.09 -4.78 -3.68
CA VAL A 61 4.63 -3.72 -4.54
C VAL A 61 5.31 -2.67 -3.67
N SER A 62 6.19 -1.88 -4.29
CA SER A 62 6.81 -0.71 -3.68
C SER A 62 6.28 0.58 -4.29
N ALA A 63 6.19 1.64 -3.50
CA ALA A 63 5.91 2.98 -4.00
C ALA A 63 7.10 3.46 -4.84
N VAL A 64 6.81 3.94 -6.04
CA VAL A 64 7.78 4.67 -6.87
C VAL A 64 7.54 6.17 -6.83
N ARG A 65 6.32 6.61 -6.49
CA ARG A 65 6.00 8.03 -6.28
C ARG A 65 4.86 8.22 -5.30
N TRP A 66 4.78 9.40 -4.72
CA TRP A 66 3.67 9.83 -3.86
C TRP A 66 2.85 10.88 -4.62
N ILE A 67 1.57 10.57 -4.84
CA ILE A 67 0.61 11.48 -5.46
C ILE A 67 -0.02 12.32 -4.35
N ASN A 68 0.03 13.64 -4.45
CA ASN A 68 -0.74 14.51 -3.57
C ASN A 68 -2.19 14.54 -4.08
N ILE A 69 -3.16 14.22 -3.22
CA ILE A 69 -4.60 14.20 -3.56
C ILE A 69 -5.21 15.61 -3.60
N ASN A 70 -4.38 16.67 -3.54
CA ASN A 70 -4.83 18.04 -3.32
C ASN A 70 -4.48 19.01 -4.45
N GLU A 71 -4.27 18.51 -5.68
CA GLU A 71 -4.19 19.35 -6.88
C GLU A 71 -5.48 19.17 -7.67
N ALA A 72 -6.47 20.01 -7.32
CA ALA A 72 -7.70 20.25 -8.05
C ALA A 72 -7.92 21.76 -8.12
#